data_AF-A0A925W8T3-F1
#
_entry.id   AF-A0A925W8T3-F1
#
_cell.length_a   1.000
_cell.length_b   1.000
_cell.length_c   1.000
_cell.angle_alpha   90.00
_cell.angle_beta   90.00
_cell.angle_gamma   90.00
#
_symmetry.space_group_name_H-M   'P 1'
#
loop_
_entity.id
_entity.type
_entity.pdbx_description
1 polymer ?
#
loop_
_entity_poly.entity_id
_entity_poly.type
_entity_poly.pdbx_seq_one_letter_code
_entity_poly.pdbx_strand_id
1 'polypeptide(L)' 'MLRVAGARLLDDRDRPAVRAALDADPVAACMVAARVELAGLDPWRLGGELWSAGSRLDGLC' A
#
# COMPACT_ATOMS: atom_id res chain seq x y z
N MET A 1 -11.10 8.52 14.86
CA MET A 1 -10.78 8.00 13.52
C MET A 1 -10.40 9.18 12.64
N LEU A 2 -9.10 9.48 12.56
CA LEU A 2 -8.57 10.59 11.76
C LEU A 2 -8.79 10.27 10.26
N ARG A 3 -9.91 10.75 9.68
CA ARG A 3 -10.07 10.87 8.22
C ARG A 3 -9.26 12.09 7.76
N VAL A 4 -7.94 12.05 7.90
CA VAL A 4 -7.11 13.09 7.30
C VAL A 4 -7.05 12.80 5.81
N ALA A 5 -7.60 13.69 5.00
CA ALA A 5 -7.31 13.78 3.56
C ALA A 5 -7.53 12.50 2.71
N GLY A 6 -8.52 11.68 3.03
CA GLY A 6 -8.81 10.47 2.25
C GLY A 6 -7.88 9.29 2.52
N ALA A 7 -7.09 9.34 3.60
CA ALA A 7 -6.28 8.20 3.98
C ALA A 7 -7.13 6.99 4.38
N ARG A 8 -6.78 5.80 3.87
CA ARG A 8 -7.48 4.54 4.17
C ARG A 8 -6.48 3.41 4.37
N LEU A 9 -6.64 2.67 5.47
CA LEU A 9 -5.92 1.44 5.77
C LEU A 9 -6.23 0.37 4.71
N LEU A 10 -5.17 -0.27 4.19
CA LEU A 10 -5.24 -1.31 3.18
C LEU A 10 -5.07 -2.68 3.82
N ASP A 11 -5.74 -3.68 3.26
CA ASP A 11 -5.58 -5.08 3.64
C ASP A 11 -5.43 -5.97 2.40
N ASP A 12 -5.30 -7.28 2.59
CA ASP A 12 -4.96 -8.21 1.51
C ASP A 12 -6.01 -8.25 0.37
N ARG A 13 -7.24 -7.74 0.60
CA ARG A 13 -8.26 -7.56 -0.45
C ARG A 13 -7.85 -6.47 -1.46
N ASP A 14 -7.05 -5.51 -1.03
CA ASP A 14 -6.56 -4.41 -1.86
C ASP A 14 -5.30 -4.78 -2.66
N ARG A 15 -4.74 -5.98 -2.44
CA ARG A 15 -3.46 -6.41 -3.04
C ARG A 15 -3.39 -6.23 -4.56
N PRO A 16 -4.42 -6.56 -5.37
CA PRO A 16 -4.36 -6.33 -6.81
C PRO A 16 -4.18 -4.84 -7.17
N ALA A 17 -4.87 -3.96 -6.46
CA ALA A 17 -4.81 -2.52 -6.70
C ALA A 17 -3.47 -1.93 -6.22
N VAL A 18 -2.96 -2.40 -5.07
CA VAL A 18 -1.62 -2.05 -4.60
C VAL A 18 -0.56 -2.50 -5.60
N ARG A 19 -0.67 -3.72 -6.14
CA ARG A 19 0.29 -4.21 -7.14
C ARG A 19 0.29 -3.32 -8.39
N ALA A 20 -0.89 -2.98 -8.91
CA ALA A 20 -1.01 -2.07 -10.05
C ALA A 20 -0.41 -0.68 -9.76
N ALA A 21 -0.57 -0.16 -8.55
CA ALA A 21 0.04 1.12 -8.15
C ALA A 21 1.57 1.04 -8.05
N LEU A 22 2.11 -0.05 -7.51
CA LEU A 22 3.56 -0.28 -7.44
C LEU A 22 4.18 -0.47 -8.84
N ASP A 23 3.47 -1.15 -9.74
CA ASP A 23 3.92 -1.39 -11.11
C ASP A 23 3.88 -0.12 -11.99
N ALA A 24 3.19 0.96 -11.55
CA ALA A 24 3.12 2.23 -12.27
C ALA A 24 4.45 3.01 -12.25
N ASP A 25 5.23 2.89 -11.17
CA ASP A 25 6.60 3.40 -11.06
C ASP A 25 7.46 2.42 -10.24
N PRO A 26 7.96 1.34 -10.87
CA PRO A 26 8.63 0.25 -10.16
C PRO A 26 9.96 0.67 -9.54
N VAL A 27 10.59 1.75 -10.02
CA VAL A 27 11.85 2.26 -9.47
C VAL A 27 11.56 3.06 -8.20
N ALA A 28 10.61 4.00 -8.25
CA ALA A 28 10.24 4.77 -7.06
C ALA A 28 9.62 3.88 -5.97
N ALA A 29 8.87 2.86 -6.36
CA ALA A 29 8.15 1.98 -5.45
C ALA A 29 8.95 0.76 -4.96
N CYS A 30 10.17 0.52 -5.45
CA CYS A 30 10.87 -0.76 -5.28
C CYS A 30 11.00 -1.23 -3.82
N MET A 31 11.26 -0.32 -2.88
CA MET A 31 11.41 -0.64 -1.45
C MET A 31 10.09 -1.06 -0.78
N VAL A 32 8.97 -0.51 -1.25
CA VAL A 32 7.63 -0.89 -0.77
C VAL A 32 7.21 -2.19 -1.46
N ALA A 33 7.43 -2.30 -2.77
CA ALA A 33 7.11 -3.48 -3.55
C ALA A 33 7.79 -4.73 -3.02
N ALA A 34 9.09 -4.67 -2.70
CA ALA A 34 9.82 -5.81 -2.13
C ALA A 34 9.20 -6.33 -0.82
N ARG A 35 8.72 -5.42 0.04
CA ARG A 35 8.04 -5.81 1.29
C ARG A 35 6.67 -6.42 1.02
N VAL A 36 5.88 -5.83 0.13
CA VAL A 36 4.56 -6.35 -0.25
C VAL A 36 4.66 -7.72 -0.93
N GLU A 37 5.69 -7.95 -1.74
CA GLU A 37 5.94 -9.25 -2.37
C GLU A 37 6.27 -10.33 -1.35
N LEU A 38 7.10 -10.01 -0.35
CA LEU A 38 7.53 -10.97 0.68
C LEU A 38 6.44 -11.24 1.72
N ALA A 39 5.76 -10.19 2.19
CA ALA A 39 4.87 -10.23 3.35
C ALA A 39 3.38 -10.16 2.99
N GLY A 40 3.03 -9.65 1.80
CA GLY A 40 1.67 -9.28 1.49
C GLY A 40 1.24 -7.97 2.13
N LEU A 41 -0.06 -7.86 2.42
CA LEU A 41 -0.65 -6.72 3.15
C LEU A 41 -1.05 -7.07 4.59
N ASP A 42 -0.58 -8.20 5.12
CA ASP A 42 -0.75 -8.54 6.53
C ASP A 42 0.15 -7.67 7.41
N PRO A 43 -0.41 -6.89 8.37
CA PRO A 43 0.38 -5.92 9.14
C PRO A 43 1.49 -6.55 9.98
N TRP A 44 1.26 -7.76 10.51
CA TRP A 44 2.24 -8.46 11.32
C TRP A 44 3.45 -8.90 10.50
N ARG A 45 3.24 -9.43 9.29
CA ARG A 45 4.31 -9.83 8.38
C ARG A 45 5.00 -8.63 7.73
N LEU A 46 4.27 -7.54 7.47
CA LEU A 46 4.83 -6.29 6.93
C LEU A 46 5.69 -5.53 7.94
N GLY A 47 5.47 -5.76 9.25
CA GLY A 47 6.07 -4.97 10.33
C GLY A 47 5.43 -3.60 10.51
N GLY A 48 4.20 -3.42 10.04
CA GLY A 48 3.47 -2.15 10.03
C GLY A 48 2.23 -2.19 9.15
N GLU A 49 1.48 -1.11 9.15
CA GLU A 49 0.28 -0.95 8.32
C GLU A 49 0.64 -0.33 6.97
N LEU A 50 -0.09 -0.69 5.91
CA LEU A 50 -0.03 0.00 4.63
C LEU A 50 -1.26 0.89 4.47
N TRP A 51 -1.03 2.16 4.16
CA TRP A 51 -2.08 3.15 4.00
C TRP A 51 -2.10 3.68 2.58
N SER A 52 -3.29 3.96 2.09
CA SER A 52 -3.49 4.76 0.88
C SER A 52 -3.67 6.23 1.23
N ALA A 53 -3.30 7.10 0.31
CA ALA A 53 -3.65 8.51 0.30
C ALA A 53 -4.63 8.80 -0.86
N GLY A 54 -5.59 9.67 -0.62
CA GLY A 54 -6.57 10.08 -1.63
C GLY A 54 -7.63 9.02 -1.97
N SER A 55 -8.51 9.36 -2.91
CA SER A 55 -9.69 8.53 -3.21
C SER A 55 -9.44 7.40 -4.20
N ARG A 56 -8.29 7.41 -4.89
CA ARG A 56 -7.95 6.48 -5.99
C ARG A 56 -6.60 5.79 -5.82
N LEU A 57 -6.10 5.62 -4.59
CA LEU A 57 -4.72 5.15 -4.33
C LEU A 57 -3.70 6.09 -4.97
N ASP A 58 -3.88 7.39 -4.76
CA ASP A 58 -3.01 8.43 -5.32
C ASP A 58 -1.59 8.39 -4.69
N GLY A 59 -1.46 7.72 -3.54
CA GLY A 59 -0.18 7.40 -2.92
C GLY A 59 -0.30 6.25 -1.93
N LEU A 60 0.86 5.68 -1.56
CA LEU A 60 1.02 4.63 -0.56
C LEU A 60 1.97 5.10 0.54
N CYS A 61 1.70 4.73 1.79
CA CYS A 61 2.52 5.01 2.97
C CYS A 61 2.67 3.73 3.79
#